data_AF-A0A2U3P0H0-F1
#
_entry.id   AF-A0A2U3P0H0-F1
#
_cell.length_a   1.000
_cell.length_b   1.000
_cell.length_c   1.000
_cell.angle_alpha   90.00
_cell.angle_beta   90.00
_cell.angle_gamma   90.00
#
_symmetry.space_group_name_H-M   'P 1'
#
loop_
_entity.id
_entity.type
_entity.pdbx_description
1 polymer ?
#
loop_
_entity_poly.entity_id
_entity_poly.type
_entity_poly.pdbx_seq_one_letter_code
_entity_poly.pdbx_strand_id
1 'polypeptide(L)'
;MQEIDGYVGLSLMVDRPTGRAIVTSSWESIKSMRSSAERVAIIRDHVALMFDGSASVEEWNIALLHRRHRAHEGACVRATWLKVVPDLLDRSLEFYRASVLAEMEQLDGFCSASLLVDHPASRRAVSCSTFDSMDAMALNRDRATELRSRRARELGAEIVDVAEFELSIAQLRVPELV
;
A
#
# COMPACT_ATOMS: atom_id res chain seq x y z
N MET A 1 -17.55 -4.61 -9.68
CA MET A 1 -16.22 -4.22 -10.22
C MET A 1 -15.55 -5.32 -11.05
N GLN A 2 -15.75 -6.61 -10.77
CA GLN A 2 -15.07 -7.68 -11.52
C GLN A 2 -15.34 -7.69 -13.04
N GLU A 3 -16.47 -7.14 -13.48
CA GLU A 3 -16.83 -7.00 -14.90
C GLU A 3 -16.27 -5.72 -15.56
N ILE A 4 -15.46 -4.94 -14.85
CA ILE A 4 -14.81 -3.75 -15.41
C ILE A 4 -13.54 -4.21 -16.12
N ASP A 5 -13.39 -3.83 -17.39
CA ASP A 5 -12.23 -4.18 -18.20
C ASP A 5 -10.91 -3.78 -17.52
N GLY A 6 -9.95 -4.71 -17.51
CA GLY A 6 -8.64 -4.54 -16.88
C GLY A 6 -8.65 -4.41 -15.35
N TYR A 7 -9.75 -4.62 -14.63
CA TYR A 7 -9.77 -4.59 -13.17
C TYR A 7 -9.08 -5.82 -12.56
N VAL A 8 -8.05 -5.61 -11.75
CA VAL A 8 -7.22 -6.70 -11.19
C VAL A 8 -7.49 -6.99 -9.72
N GLY A 9 -8.15 -6.07 -9.00
CA GLY A 9 -8.50 -6.33 -7.61
C GLY A 9 -8.77 -5.10 -6.79
N LEU A 10 -9.10 -5.37 -5.53
CA LEU A 10 -9.33 -4.35 -4.51
C LEU A 10 -8.74 -4.79 -3.18
N SER A 11 -8.23 -3.82 -2.43
CA SER A 11 -8.01 -3.96 -0.99
C SER A 11 -8.79 -2.90 -0.21
N LEU A 12 -9.12 -3.24 1.03
CA LEU A 12 -9.71 -2.33 2.01
C LEU A 12 -8.90 -2.44 3.30
N MET A 13 -8.37 -1.31 3.74
CA MET A 13 -7.66 -1.14 5.00
C MET A 13 -8.48 -0.24 5.92
N VAL A 14 -8.65 -0.63 7.17
CA VAL A 14 -9.50 0.10 8.14
C VAL A 14 -8.75 0.33 9.45
N ASP A 15 -8.68 1.59 9.87
CA ASP A 15 -8.29 1.99 11.22
C ASP A 15 -9.60 2.16 12.02
N ARG A 16 -9.97 1.10 12.75
CA ARG A 16 -11.22 1.04 13.51
C ARG A 16 -11.33 2.14 14.56
N PRO A 17 -10.28 2.46 15.37
CA PRO A 17 -10.30 3.57 16.31
C PRO A 17 -10.68 4.93 15.70
N THR A 18 -10.14 5.28 14.52
CA THR A 18 -10.38 6.59 13.92
C THR A 18 -11.51 6.61 12.89
N GLY A 19 -11.96 5.44 12.45
CA GLY A 19 -12.90 5.27 11.35
C GLY A 19 -12.28 5.52 9.96
N ARG A 20 -10.96 5.75 9.87
CA ARG A 20 -10.27 5.98 8.60
C ARG A 20 -10.22 4.68 7.80
N ALA A 21 -10.69 4.73 6.55
CA ALA A 21 -10.61 3.62 5.61
C ALA A 21 -9.85 4.03 4.35
N ILE A 22 -9.05 3.11 3.81
CA ILE A 22 -8.38 3.24 2.52
C ILE A 22 -8.84 2.10 1.63
N VAL A 23 -9.51 2.44 0.54
CA VAL A 23 -9.91 1.50 -0.50
C VAL A 23 -8.99 1.69 -1.70
N THR A 24 -8.30 0.63 -2.11
CA THR A 24 -7.45 0.65 -3.30
C THR A 24 -8.04 -0.30 -4.32
N SER A 25 -8.59 0.24 -5.40
CA SER A 25 -8.92 -0.52 -6.62
C SER A 25 -7.76 -0.44 -7.60
N SER A 26 -7.47 -1.54 -8.30
CA SER A 26 -6.31 -1.62 -9.20
C SER A 26 -6.71 -2.13 -10.58
N TRP A 27 -5.92 -1.72 -11.59
CA TRP A 27 -6.09 -2.11 -12.99
C TRP A 27 -4.77 -2.57 -13.60
N GLU A 28 -4.86 -3.33 -14.70
CA GLU A 28 -3.71 -3.76 -15.52
C GLU A 28 -2.98 -2.58 -16.16
N SER A 29 -3.70 -1.48 -16.42
CA SER A 29 -3.13 -0.28 -17.04
C SER A 29 -3.83 0.99 -16.61
N ILE A 30 -3.10 2.11 -16.68
CA ILE A 30 -3.67 3.45 -16.47
C ILE A 30 -4.79 3.77 -17.46
N LYS A 31 -4.71 3.21 -18.68
CA LYS A 31 -5.74 3.38 -19.71
C LYS A 31 -7.06 2.73 -19.28
N SER A 32 -7.02 1.50 -18.77
CA SER A 32 -8.20 0.77 -18.27
C SER A 32 -8.78 1.42 -17.00
N MET A 33 -7.91 1.93 -16.13
CA MET A 33 -8.35 2.72 -14.96
C MET A 33 -9.11 3.98 -15.40
N ARG A 34 -8.53 4.76 -16.33
CA ARG A 34 -9.14 6.02 -16.79
C ARG A 34 -10.39 5.79 -17.63
N SER A 35 -10.46 4.75 -18.45
CA SER A 35 -11.66 4.42 -19.22
C SER A 35 -12.84 3.99 -18.36
N SER A 36 -12.58 3.49 -17.14
CA SER A 36 -13.61 3.07 -16.19
C SER A 36 -13.90 4.10 -15.09
N ALA A 37 -13.24 5.28 -15.12
CA ALA A 37 -13.29 6.27 -14.05
C ALA A 37 -14.72 6.72 -13.69
N GLU A 38 -15.59 6.96 -14.67
CA GLU A 38 -16.98 7.38 -14.42
C GLU A 38 -17.80 6.26 -13.75
N ARG A 39 -17.63 5.00 -14.20
CA ARG A 39 -18.31 3.85 -13.60
C ARG A 39 -17.86 3.62 -12.16
N VAL A 40 -16.57 3.80 -11.88
CA VAL A 40 -15.99 3.68 -10.54
C VAL A 40 -16.42 4.84 -9.65
N ALA A 41 -16.57 6.05 -10.20
CA ALA A 41 -17.04 7.22 -9.46
C ALA A 41 -18.41 6.98 -8.83
N ILE A 42 -19.36 6.40 -9.57
CA ILE A 42 -20.70 6.05 -9.05
C ILE A 42 -20.59 5.08 -7.86
N ILE A 43 -19.73 4.08 -7.95
CA ILE A 43 -19.51 3.09 -6.88
C ILE A 43 -18.90 3.78 -5.65
N ARG A 44 -17.87 4.61 -5.87
CA ARG A 44 -17.20 5.35 -4.80
C ARG A 44 -18.16 6.30 -4.09
N ASP A 45 -18.98 7.04 -4.82
CA ASP A 45 -19.90 8.02 -4.23
C ASP A 45 -20.95 7.30 -3.37
N HIS A 46 -21.41 6.13 -3.80
CA HIS A 46 -22.29 5.28 -2.98
C HIS A 46 -21.59 4.76 -1.71
N VAL A 47 -20.31 4.38 -1.79
CA VAL A 47 -19.53 3.99 -0.62
C VAL A 47 -19.33 5.19 0.32
N ALA A 48 -18.96 6.37 -0.19
CA ALA A 48 -18.76 7.56 0.63
C ALA A 48 -20.03 7.94 1.43
N LEU A 49 -21.21 7.82 0.82
CA LEU A 49 -22.50 8.01 1.50
C LEU A 49 -22.71 7.02 2.66
N MET A 50 -22.26 5.78 2.53
CA MET A 50 -22.36 4.78 3.62
C MET A 50 -21.46 5.10 4.81
N PHE A 51 -20.35 5.80 4.59
CA PHE A 51 -19.38 6.16 5.62
C PHE A 51 -19.62 7.56 6.20
N ASP A 52 -20.70 8.25 5.82
CA ASP A 52 -21.01 9.65 6.20
C ASP A 52 -19.79 10.58 6.06
N GLY A 53 -18.99 10.33 5.02
CA GLY A 53 -17.65 10.88 4.88
C GLY A 53 -17.36 11.47 3.51
N SER A 54 -16.19 12.11 3.38
CA SER A 54 -15.65 12.53 2.09
C SER A 54 -14.53 11.58 1.65
N ALA A 55 -14.47 11.31 0.35
CA ALA A 55 -13.42 10.49 -0.24
C ALA A 55 -12.48 11.37 -1.07
N SER A 56 -11.17 11.32 -0.76
CA SER A 56 -10.13 11.82 -1.65
C SER A 56 -9.69 10.70 -2.60
N VAL A 57 -9.49 11.02 -3.87
CA VAL A 57 -9.03 10.06 -4.88
C VAL A 57 -7.64 10.45 -5.34
N GLU A 58 -6.74 9.47 -5.37
CA GLU A 58 -5.37 9.64 -5.81
C GLU A 58 -4.98 8.49 -6.74
N GLU A 59 -4.23 8.81 -7.80
CA GLU A 59 -3.69 7.82 -8.74
C GLU A 59 -2.31 7.34 -8.25
N TRP A 60 -2.13 6.02 -8.14
CA TRP A 60 -0.89 5.41 -7.67
C TRP A 60 -0.46 4.30 -8.61
N ASN A 61 0.85 4.22 -8.87
CA ASN A 61 1.49 3.11 -9.56
C ASN A 61 2.01 2.10 -8.54
N ILE A 62 1.76 0.81 -8.75
CA ILE A 62 2.36 -0.27 -7.96
C ILE A 62 3.77 -0.49 -8.51
N ALA A 63 4.77 0.12 -7.86
CA ALA A 63 6.16 0.05 -8.29
C ALA A 63 6.85 -1.25 -7.84
N LEU A 64 6.36 -1.85 -6.76
CA LEU A 64 6.82 -3.13 -6.25
C LEU A 64 5.69 -3.86 -5.53
N LEU A 65 5.67 -5.19 -5.68
CA LEU A 65 4.80 -6.06 -4.91
C LEU A 65 5.49 -7.41 -4.70
N HIS A 66 5.74 -7.73 -3.44
CA HIS A 66 6.35 -8.99 -3.00
C HIS A 66 5.41 -9.71 -2.03
N ARG A 67 5.28 -11.03 -2.17
CA ARG A 67 4.47 -11.88 -1.30
C ARG A 67 5.28 -13.08 -0.83
N ARG A 68 5.59 -13.11 0.46
CA ARG A 68 6.11 -14.31 1.12
C ARG A 68 5.01 -15.39 1.23
N HIS A 69 3.81 -14.97 1.65
CA HIS A 69 2.62 -15.82 1.68
C HIS A 69 1.35 -14.97 1.59
N ARG A 70 0.21 -15.65 1.37
CA ARG A 70 -1.09 -14.99 1.24
C ARG A 70 -1.56 -14.48 2.60
N ALA A 71 -1.94 -13.20 2.68
CA ALA A 71 -2.62 -12.65 3.84
C ALA A 71 -3.96 -13.37 4.10
N HIS A 72 -4.25 -13.64 5.36
CA HIS A 72 -5.48 -14.29 5.80
C HIS A 72 -6.37 -13.32 6.59
N GLU A 73 -7.54 -13.80 7.01
CA GLU A 73 -8.41 -13.04 7.91
C GLU A 73 -7.68 -12.70 9.21
N GLY A 74 -7.77 -11.45 9.67
CA GLY A 74 -7.02 -10.95 10.81
C GLY A 74 -5.66 -10.31 10.46
N ALA A 75 -5.24 -10.38 9.20
CA ALA A 75 -4.05 -9.67 8.73
C ALA A 75 -4.20 -8.15 8.88
N CYS A 76 -3.06 -7.47 9.02
CA CYS A 76 -3.00 -6.03 9.22
C CYS A 76 -1.90 -5.41 8.37
N VAL A 77 -2.00 -4.11 8.12
CA VAL A 77 -1.05 -3.35 7.29
C VAL A 77 -0.49 -2.18 8.07
N ARG A 78 0.84 -2.04 8.05
CA ARG A 78 1.52 -0.79 8.39
C ARG A 78 1.88 -0.06 7.10
N ALA A 79 1.27 1.11 6.90
CA ALA A 79 1.55 2.01 5.79
C ALA A 79 2.46 3.15 6.26
N THR A 80 3.49 3.43 5.47
CA THR A 80 4.43 4.55 5.67
C THR A 80 4.40 5.43 4.44
N TRP A 81 4.00 6.69 4.60
CA TRP A 81 4.03 7.69 3.55
C TRP A 81 5.39 8.39 3.53
N LEU A 82 5.96 8.55 2.34
CA LEU A 82 7.27 9.17 2.13
C LEU A 82 7.19 10.25 1.06
N LYS A 83 8.01 11.30 1.21
CA LYS A 83 8.42 12.12 0.06
C LYS A 83 9.64 11.48 -0.59
N VAL A 84 9.63 11.43 -1.91
CA VAL A 84 10.71 10.87 -2.73
C VAL A 84 11.13 11.89 -3.79
N VAL A 85 12.37 11.76 -4.27
CA VAL A 85 12.90 12.57 -5.36
C VAL A 85 12.70 11.80 -6.66
N PRO A 86 11.93 12.32 -7.65
CA PRO A 86 11.63 11.59 -8.90
C PRO A 86 12.88 11.05 -9.59
N ASP A 87 13.93 11.87 -9.69
CA ASP A 87 15.19 11.52 -10.36
C ASP A 87 15.97 10.39 -9.67
N LEU A 88 15.65 10.09 -8.40
CA LEU A 88 16.28 9.01 -7.63
C LEU A 88 15.35 7.80 -7.46
N LEU A 89 14.18 7.79 -8.11
CA LEU A 89 13.17 6.77 -7.86
C LEU A 89 13.68 5.37 -8.21
N ASP A 90 14.24 5.17 -9.41
CA ASP A 90 14.72 3.85 -9.84
C ASP A 90 15.79 3.29 -8.89
N ARG A 91 16.74 4.14 -8.47
CA ARG A 91 17.75 3.79 -7.46
C ARG A 91 17.11 3.45 -6.11
N SER A 92 16.08 4.19 -5.71
CA SER A 92 15.36 3.96 -4.45
C SER A 92 14.58 2.65 -4.48
N LEU A 93 13.99 2.29 -5.61
CA LEU A 93 13.31 1.01 -5.82
C LEU A 93 14.28 -0.16 -5.72
N GLU A 94 15.45 -0.04 -6.36
CA GLU A 94 16.50 -1.08 -6.28
C GLU A 94 17.00 -1.27 -4.84
N PHE A 95 17.27 -0.17 -4.13
CA PHE A 95 17.64 -0.23 -2.73
C PHE A 95 16.54 -0.83 -1.85
N TYR A 96 15.27 -0.49 -2.12
CA TYR A 96 14.14 -1.06 -1.40
C TYR A 96 14.11 -2.59 -1.55
N ARG A 97 14.25 -3.11 -2.78
CA ARG A 97 14.34 -4.55 -3.05
C ARG A 97 15.51 -5.21 -2.32
N ALA A 98 16.71 -4.66 -2.50
CA ALA A 98 17.93 -5.30 -2.03
C ALA A 98 18.12 -5.25 -0.51
N SER A 99 17.64 -4.19 0.15
CA SER A 99 17.96 -3.92 1.56
C SER A 99 16.73 -3.89 2.46
N VAL A 100 15.68 -3.17 2.06
CA VAL A 100 14.51 -2.97 2.92
C VAL A 100 13.67 -4.25 2.97
N LEU A 101 13.34 -4.80 1.80
CA LEU A 101 12.50 -5.99 1.68
C LEU A 101 13.11 -7.20 2.41
N ALA A 102 14.40 -7.45 2.18
CA ALA A 102 15.13 -8.55 2.82
C ALA A 102 15.09 -8.49 4.36
N GLU A 103 15.13 -7.29 4.95
CA GLU A 103 14.99 -7.14 6.41
C GLU A 103 13.53 -7.28 6.89
N MET A 104 12.55 -6.84 6.09
CA MET A 104 11.13 -7.00 6.40
C MET A 104 10.72 -8.47 6.42
N GLU A 105 11.27 -9.29 5.52
CA GLU A 105 11.04 -10.74 5.51
C GLU A 105 11.47 -11.44 6.81
N GLN A 106 12.41 -10.85 7.55
CA GLN A 106 12.89 -11.37 8.83
C GLN A 106 12.05 -10.92 10.04
N LEU A 107 10.98 -10.15 9.81
CA LEU A 107 10.02 -9.79 10.84
C LEU A 107 9.00 -10.90 11.00
N ASP A 108 8.70 -11.25 12.25
CA ASP A 108 7.74 -12.32 12.53
C ASP A 108 6.35 -11.96 12.00
N GLY A 109 5.68 -12.94 11.40
CA GLY A 109 4.37 -12.77 10.77
C GLY A 109 4.34 -11.89 9.51
N PHE A 110 5.47 -11.53 8.87
CA PHE A 110 5.46 -10.79 7.61
C PHE A 110 4.83 -11.61 6.46
N CYS A 111 3.78 -11.09 5.80
CA CYS A 111 3.13 -11.74 4.65
C CYS A 111 3.60 -11.17 3.31
N SER A 112 3.63 -9.84 3.19
CA SER A 112 3.86 -9.16 1.91
C SER A 112 4.27 -7.70 2.10
N ALA A 113 4.96 -7.16 1.08
CA ALA A 113 5.25 -5.74 0.97
C ALA A 113 4.80 -5.20 -0.39
N SER A 114 4.31 -3.96 -0.41
CA SER A 114 4.07 -3.22 -1.65
C SER A 114 4.58 -1.80 -1.52
N LEU A 115 5.05 -1.26 -2.64
CA LEU A 115 5.48 0.12 -2.75
C LEU A 115 4.67 0.79 -3.86
N LEU A 116 3.91 1.80 -3.47
CA LEU A 116 3.11 2.62 -4.37
C LEU A 116 3.80 3.97 -4.58
N VAL A 117 3.76 4.49 -5.79
CA VAL A 117 4.31 5.82 -6.14
C VAL A 117 3.21 6.65 -6.80
N ASP A 118 3.09 7.92 -6.41
CA ASP A 118 2.02 8.76 -6.92
C ASP A 118 2.22 9.09 -8.41
N HIS A 119 1.12 9.10 -9.15
CA HIS A 119 1.12 9.43 -10.57
C HIS A 119 0.39 10.77 -10.80
N PRO A 120 0.83 11.63 -11.73
CA PRO A 120 2.04 11.53 -12.56
C PRO A 120 3.30 12.12 -11.91
N ALA A 121 3.18 12.67 -10.70
CA ALA A 121 4.23 13.52 -10.12
C ALA A 121 5.47 12.73 -9.65
N SER A 122 5.31 11.48 -9.21
CA SER A 122 6.38 10.62 -8.69
C SER A 122 7.18 11.26 -7.55
N ARG A 123 6.51 12.00 -6.68
CA ARG A 123 7.10 12.73 -5.53
C ARG A 123 6.70 12.15 -4.19
N ARG A 124 5.73 11.24 -4.16
CA ARG A 124 5.22 10.59 -2.96
C ARG A 124 5.26 9.08 -3.17
N ALA A 125 5.59 8.37 -2.11
CA ALA A 125 5.52 6.93 -2.07
C ALA A 125 4.79 6.45 -0.82
N VAL A 126 4.16 5.28 -0.91
CA VAL A 126 3.59 4.58 0.24
C VAL A 126 4.15 3.17 0.27
N SER A 127 4.91 2.86 1.34
CA SER A 127 5.36 1.50 1.62
C SER A 127 4.34 0.84 2.55
N CYS A 128 3.73 -0.24 2.10
CA CYS A 128 2.77 -1.04 2.87
C CYS A 128 3.40 -2.39 3.22
N SER A 129 3.53 -2.66 4.52
CA SER A 129 3.89 -3.99 5.04
C SER A 129 2.67 -4.68 5.62
N THR A 130 2.41 -5.90 5.19
CA THR A 130 1.31 -6.72 5.70
C THR A 130 1.85 -7.77 6.66
N PHE A 131 1.17 -7.95 7.79
CA PHE A 131 1.47 -8.94 8.81
C PHE A 131 0.25 -9.82 9.09
N ASP A 132 0.50 -11.04 9.57
CA ASP A 132 -0.53 -12.05 9.86
C ASP A 132 -1.51 -11.61 10.95
N SER A 133 -1.07 -10.78 11.89
CA SER A 133 -1.90 -10.28 12.99
C SER A 133 -1.41 -8.94 13.55
N MET A 134 -2.31 -8.24 14.24
CA MET A 134 -1.96 -7.03 14.99
C MET A 134 -0.89 -7.30 16.06
N ASP A 135 -0.91 -8.49 16.67
CA ASP A 135 0.08 -8.89 17.68
C ASP A 135 1.47 -9.06 17.06
N ALA A 136 1.58 -9.72 15.91
CA ALA A 136 2.84 -9.83 15.17
C ALA A 136 3.36 -8.44 14.77
N MET A 137 2.47 -7.56 14.29
CA MET A 137 2.85 -6.19 13.94
C MET A 137 3.31 -5.38 15.16
N ALA A 138 2.67 -5.56 16.33
CA ALA A 138 3.02 -4.90 17.58
C ALA A 138 4.35 -5.41 18.15
N LEU A 139 4.59 -6.72 18.12
CA LEU A 139 5.84 -7.35 18.55
C LEU A 139 7.05 -6.79 17.77
N ASN A 140 6.85 -6.52 16.48
CA ASN A 140 7.89 -5.98 15.61
C ASN A 140 7.96 -4.43 15.60
N ARG A 141 7.19 -3.71 16.43
CA ARG A 141 7.04 -2.24 16.34
C ARG A 141 8.37 -1.49 16.42
N ASP A 142 9.20 -1.81 17.40
CA ASP A 142 10.47 -1.09 17.63
C ASP A 142 11.46 -1.38 16.51
N ARG A 143 11.63 -2.67 16.16
CA ARG A 143 12.50 -3.11 15.06
C ARG A 143 12.08 -2.51 13.71
N ALA A 144 10.78 -2.48 13.43
CA ALA A 144 10.25 -1.87 12.20
C ALA A 144 10.44 -0.34 12.19
N THR A 145 10.29 0.32 13.34
CA THR A 145 10.52 1.77 13.47
C THR A 145 11.99 2.12 13.27
N GLU A 146 12.90 1.33 13.83
CA GLU A 146 14.34 1.50 13.64
C GLU A 146 14.72 1.26 12.17
N LEU A 147 14.28 0.14 11.60
CA LEU A 147 14.48 -0.20 10.19
C LEU A 147 14.06 0.94 9.28
N ARG A 148 12.83 1.42 9.43
CA ARG A 148 12.29 2.52 8.63
C ARG A 148 13.10 3.80 8.81
N SER A 149 13.39 4.20 10.05
CA SER A 149 14.14 5.43 10.34
C SER A 149 15.57 5.38 9.79
N ARG A 150 16.22 4.22 9.84
CA ARG A 150 17.56 4.00 9.28
C ARG A 150 17.53 4.04 7.75
N ARG A 151 16.65 3.25 7.13
CA ARG A 151 16.57 3.10 5.66
C ARG A 151 16.06 4.36 4.96
N ALA A 152 15.13 5.11 5.57
CA ALA A 152 14.70 6.40 5.03
C ALA A 152 15.86 7.40 4.97
N ARG A 153 16.71 7.45 6.00
CA ARG A 153 17.92 8.30 6.01
C ARG A 153 18.92 7.90 4.93
N GLU A 154 19.16 6.61 4.73
CA GLU A 154 20.06 6.10 3.68
C GLU A 154 19.56 6.44 2.26
N LEU A 155 18.24 6.46 2.07
CA LEU A 155 17.60 6.86 0.81
C LEU A 155 17.47 8.37 0.61
N GLY A 156 17.71 9.18 1.64
CA GLY A 156 17.36 10.60 1.64
C GLY A 156 15.85 10.85 1.52
N ALA A 157 15.02 9.87 1.90
CA ALA A 157 13.56 9.99 1.89
C ALA A 157 13.05 10.61 3.19
N GLU A 158 12.02 11.45 3.10
CA GLU A 158 11.36 12.04 4.25
C GLU A 158 10.11 11.23 4.60
N ILE A 159 10.02 10.72 5.83
CA ILE A 159 8.81 10.05 6.32
C ILE A 159 7.80 11.12 6.70
N VAL A 160 6.61 11.07 6.08
CA VAL A 160 5.53 12.04 6.29
C VAL A 160 4.55 11.55 7.33
N ASP A 161 4.14 10.29 7.24
CA ASP A 161 3.12 9.71 8.11
C ASP A 161 3.28 8.20 8.22
N VAL A 162 2.73 7.64 9.28
CA VAL A 162 2.70 6.22 9.58
C VAL A 162 1.36 5.88 10.19
N ALA A 163 0.67 4.90 9.60
CA ALA A 163 -0.56 4.39 10.17
C ALA A 163 -0.65 2.87 10.05
N GLU A 164 -1.40 2.28 10.98
CA GLU A 164 -1.64 0.85 11.10
C GLU A 164 -3.13 0.59 10.87
N PHE A 165 -3.44 -0.46 10.11
CA PHE A 165 -4.80 -0.76 9.67
C PHE A 165 -5.07 -2.26 9.76
N GLU A 166 -6.31 -2.62 10.03
CA GLU A 166 -6.84 -3.96 9.72
C GLU A 166 -6.94 -4.12 8.19
N LEU A 167 -6.55 -5.26 7.64
CA LEU A 167 -6.75 -5.59 6.23
C LEU A 167 -8.09 -6.33 6.04
N SER A 168 -9.19 -5.59 5.96
CA SER A 168 -10.53 -6.17 5.87
C SER A 168 -10.84 -6.81 4.50
N ILE A 169 -10.22 -6.34 3.41
CA ILE A 169 -10.31 -6.99 2.08
C ILE A 169 -8.92 -7.11 1.46
N ALA A 170 -8.56 -8.33 1.04
CA ALA A 170 -7.27 -8.66 0.40
C ALA A 170 -7.48 -9.40 -0.94
N GLN A 171 -8.06 -8.72 -1.94
CA GLN A 171 -8.40 -9.32 -3.24
C GLN A 171 -7.53 -8.80 -4.40
N LEU A 172 -6.28 -8.43 -4.13
CA LEU A 172 -5.36 -7.92 -5.14
C LEU A 172 -4.68 -9.06 -5.91
N ARG A 173 -5.01 -9.21 -7.20
CA ARG A 173 -4.46 -10.26 -8.09
C ARG A 173 -3.35 -9.75 -9.02
N VAL A 174 -2.59 -8.77 -8.56
CA VAL A 174 -1.39 -8.29 -9.25
C VAL A 174 -0.28 -9.34 -9.10
N PRO A 175 0.41 -9.77 -10.17
CA PRO A 175 1.55 -10.68 -10.06
C PRO A 175 2.67 -10.08 -9.19
N GLU A 176 3.64 -10.88 -8.75
CA GLU A 176 4.82 -10.32 -8.10
C GLU A 176 5.59 -9.41 -9.07
N LEU A 177 6.06 -8.28 -8.54
CA LEU A 177 6.82 -7.26 -9.25
C LEU A 177 8.12 -7.02 -8.46
N VAL A 178 8.93 -8.07 -8.36
CA VAL A 178 10.25 -8.06 -7.70
C VAL A 178 11.37 -8.03 -8.73
#